data_AF-L7RQK7-F1
#
_entry.id   AF-L7RQK7-F1
#
_cell.length_a   1.000
_cell.length_b   1.000
_cell.length_c   1.000
_cell.angle_alpha   90.00
_cell.angle_beta   90.00
_cell.angle_gamma   90.00
#
_symmetry.space_group_name_H-M   'P 1'
#
loop_
_entity.id
_entity.type
_entity.pdbx_description
1 polymer ?
#
loop_
_entity_poly.entity_id
_entity_poly.type
_entity_poly.pdbx_seq_one_letter_code
_entity_poly.pdbx_strand_id
1 'polypeptide(L)'
;RTTPKQFLFDGVPFCVNVIGIAKAICKEIEKRNTKTIRTMPDGSLRFSFFSHKNMTDDGMFTINTGIKDPSRTQMIELWNGRTTLDVWNNRSSGLSSSCNKIHGTDGSGYPPFRTGVERMTIFST
;
A
#
# COMPACT_ATOMS: atom_id res chain seq x y z
N ARG A 1 -26.77 9.32 -4.60
CA ARG A 1 -26.19 8.99 -3.27
C ARG A 1 -25.24 7.81 -3.47
N THR A 2 -24.05 7.82 -2.86
CA THR A 2 -23.09 6.71 -2.88
C THR A 2 -23.19 5.89 -1.59
N THR A 3 -22.74 4.63 -1.61
CA THR A 3 -22.64 3.79 -0.42
C THR A 3 -21.17 3.54 -0.05
N PRO A 4 -20.85 3.17 1.21
CA PRO A 4 -19.51 2.76 1.58
C PRO A 4 -18.96 1.65 0.69
N LYS A 5 -19.79 0.66 0.33
CA LYS A 5 -19.41 -0.42 -0.58
C LYS A 5 -19.00 0.11 -1.96
N GLN A 6 -19.76 1.06 -2.52
CA GLN A 6 -19.42 1.68 -3.79
C GLN A 6 -18.15 2.53 -3.72
N PHE A 7 -18.02 3.34 -2.68
CA PHE A 7 -16.87 4.23 -2.53
C PHE A 7 -15.57 3.49 -2.26
N LEU A 8 -15.62 2.43 -1.44
CA LEU A 8 -14.45 1.65 -1.06
C LEU A 8 -14.10 0.58 -2.10
N PHE A 9 -15.09 -0.08 -2.72
CA PHE A 9 -14.85 -1.27 -3.54
C PHE A 9 -15.50 -1.18 -4.93
N ASP A 10 -16.83 -1.15 -5.03
CA ASP A 10 -17.52 -1.39 -6.31
C ASP A 10 -17.24 -0.28 -7.36
N GLY A 11 -16.96 0.94 -6.90
CA GLY A 11 -16.61 2.09 -7.73
C GLY A 11 -17.75 3.10 -7.90
N VAL A 12 -17.45 4.37 -7.62
CA VAL A 12 -18.32 5.51 -7.95
C VAL A 12 -18.14 5.88 -9.42
N PRO A 13 -19.21 5.87 -10.24
CA PRO A 13 -19.11 6.15 -11.67
C PRO A 13 -18.90 7.65 -11.93
N PHE A 14 -18.03 7.96 -12.88
CA PHE A 14 -17.81 9.30 -13.45
C PHE A 14 -17.39 9.16 -14.92
N CYS A 15 -17.29 10.28 -15.66
CA CYS A 15 -17.02 10.24 -17.10
C CYS A 15 -18.06 9.43 -17.91
N VAL A 16 -19.33 9.48 -17.50
CA VAL A 16 -20.45 8.78 -18.16
C VAL A 16 -21.00 9.65 -19.30
N ASN A 17 -21.02 9.13 -20.53
CA ASN A 17 -21.60 9.80 -21.71
C ASN A 17 -21.14 11.26 -21.92
N VAL A 18 -19.87 11.55 -21.61
CA VAL A 18 -19.30 12.91 -21.71
C VAL A 18 -18.96 13.30 -23.15
N ILE A 19 -19.13 14.59 -23.46
CA ILE A 19 -18.84 15.19 -24.77
C ILE A 19 -17.88 16.38 -24.63
N GLY A 20 -17.33 16.85 -25.77
CA GLY A 20 -16.47 18.03 -25.82
C GLY A 20 -15.27 17.97 -24.90
N ILE A 21 -15.02 19.06 -24.16
CA ILE A 21 -13.86 19.20 -23.25
C ILE A 21 -13.88 18.16 -22.13
N ALA A 22 -15.05 17.80 -21.61
CA ALA A 22 -15.16 16.78 -20.57
C ALA A 22 -14.63 15.42 -21.06
N LYS A 23 -14.87 15.06 -22.32
CA LYS A 23 -14.32 13.85 -22.93
C LYS A 23 -12.79 13.89 -23.03
N ALA A 24 -12.21 15.04 -23.36
CA ALA A 24 -10.76 15.21 -23.37
C ALA A 24 -10.15 15.05 -21.97
N ILE A 25 -10.78 15.65 -20.95
CA ILE A 25 -10.35 15.51 -19.54
C ILE A 25 -10.41 14.04 -19.10
N CYS A 26 -11.50 13.34 -19.41
CA CYS A 26 -11.65 11.92 -19.06
C CYS A 26 -10.57 11.03 -19.70
N LYS A 27 -10.15 11.33 -20.95
CA LYS A 27 -9.02 10.63 -21.58
C LYS A 27 -7.69 10.90 -20.89
N GLU A 28 -7.46 12.14 -20.43
CA GLU A 28 -6.23 12.45 -19.67
C GLU A 28 -6.22 11.76 -18.30
N ILE A 29 -7.37 11.61 -17.65
CA ILE A 29 -7.49 10.84 -16.41
C ILE A 29 -7.19 9.36 -16.66
N GLU A 30 -7.76 8.78 -17.71
CA GLU A 30 -7.50 7.40 -18.12
C GLU A 30 -6.01 7.16 -18.38
N LYS A 31 -5.34 8.07 -19.10
CA LYS A 31 -3.89 8.00 -19.38
C LYS A 31 -3.02 8.00 -18.12
N ARG A 32 -3.47 8.59 -17.01
CA ARG A 32 -2.72 8.55 -15.74
C ARG A 32 -2.67 7.14 -15.15
N ASN A 33 -3.55 6.23 -15.57
CA ASN A 33 -3.56 4.81 -15.20
C ASN A 33 -3.39 4.56 -13.69
N THR A 34 -4.11 5.34 -12.87
CA THR A 34 -4.03 5.20 -11.41
C THR A 34 -4.74 3.92 -10.97
N LYS A 35 -4.19 3.18 -10.01
CA LYS A 35 -4.81 1.94 -9.49
C LYS A 35 -6.23 2.13 -8.94
N THR A 36 -6.58 3.32 -8.46
CA THR A 36 -7.91 3.63 -7.89
C THR A 36 -8.99 3.93 -8.92
N ILE A 37 -8.67 3.97 -10.22
CA ILE A 37 -9.61 4.27 -11.29
C ILE A 37 -9.61 3.11 -12.29
N ARG A 38 -10.80 2.60 -12.61
CA ARG A 38 -11.00 1.54 -13.60
C ARG A 38 -11.80 2.07 -14.78
N THR A 39 -11.34 1.78 -15.99
CA THR A 39 -12.12 1.98 -17.22
C THR A 39 -13.14 0.86 -17.35
N MET A 40 -14.38 1.23 -17.61
CA MET A 40 -15.50 0.31 -17.83
C MET A 40 -15.68 0.02 -19.33
N PRO A 41 -16.36 -1.09 -19.72
CA PRO A 41 -16.57 -1.43 -21.13
C PRO A 41 -17.31 -0.35 -21.95
N ASP A 42 -18.15 0.46 -21.30
CA ASP A 42 -18.87 1.57 -21.91
C ASP A 42 -18.03 2.87 -22.04
N GLY A 43 -16.74 2.81 -21.68
CA GLY A 43 -15.84 3.96 -21.67
C GLY A 43 -16.03 4.90 -20.47
N SER A 44 -16.97 4.60 -19.55
CA SER A 44 -17.06 5.32 -18.29
C SER A 44 -15.90 4.94 -17.35
N LEU A 45 -15.65 5.78 -16.35
CA LEU A 45 -14.63 5.52 -15.35
C LEU A 45 -15.28 5.25 -13.99
N ARG A 46 -14.67 4.38 -13.20
CA ARG A 46 -15.09 4.09 -11.82
C ARG A 46 -13.94 4.31 -10.85
N PHE A 47 -14.18 5.15 -9.84
CA PHE A 47 -13.24 5.40 -8.76
C PHE A 47 -13.59 4.57 -7.52
N SER A 48 -12.62 3.84 -6.96
CA SER A 48 -12.71 3.29 -5.60
C SER A 48 -11.35 3.15 -4.93
N PHE A 49 -11.33 3.22 -3.60
CA PHE A 49 -10.09 3.16 -2.83
C PHE A 49 -9.39 1.80 -2.89
N PHE A 50 -10.16 0.69 -2.84
CA PHE A 50 -9.61 -0.63 -2.57
C PHE A 50 -9.92 -1.67 -3.64
N SER A 51 -10.57 -1.33 -4.76
CA SER A 51 -10.85 -2.34 -5.81
C SER A 51 -9.60 -3.01 -6.34
N HIS A 52 -8.50 -2.26 -6.41
CA HIS A 52 -7.21 -2.74 -6.91
C HIS A 52 -6.46 -3.65 -5.93
N LYS A 53 -6.95 -3.79 -4.70
CA LYS A 53 -6.38 -4.71 -3.70
C LYS A 53 -6.93 -6.13 -3.81
N ASN A 54 -7.97 -6.35 -4.60
CA ASN A 54 -8.56 -7.68 -4.76
C ASN A 54 -7.66 -8.57 -5.62
N MET A 55 -7.30 -9.76 -5.12
CA MET A 55 -6.40 -10.72 -5.77
C MET A 55 -5.01 -10.15 -6.11
N THR A 56 -4.49 -9.27 -5.25
CA THR A 56 -3.13 -8.71 -5.34
C THR A 56 -2.44 -8.81 -3.99
N ASP A 57 -1.12 -8.73 -3.99
CA ASP A 57 -0.30 -8.60 -2.78
C ASP A 57 0.24 -7.17 -2.59
N ASP A 58 0.74 -6.87 -1.39
CA ASP A 58 1.34 -5.59 -1.03
C ASP A 58 2.88 -5.58 -1.25
N GLY A 59 3.41 -6.54 -2.00
CA GLY A 59 4.83 -6.68 -2.36
C GLY A 59 5.52 -7.89 -1.74
N MET A 60 6.79 -8.06 -2.10
CA MET A 60 7.60 -9.19 -1.67
C MET A 60 8.27 -8.90 -0.32
N PHE A 61 7.98 -9.72 0.68
CA PHE A 61 8.62 -9.66 2.00
C PHE A 61 9.72 -10.72 2.11
N THR A 62 10.88 -10.34 2.63
CA THR A 62 11.89 -11.28 3.14
C THR A 62 11.81 -11.26 4.66
N ILE A 63 11.46 -12.39 5.24
CA ILE A 63 11.18 -12.53 6.67
C ILE A 63 12.19 -13.49 7.30
N ASN A 64 12.66 -13.15 8.49
CA ASN A 64 13.57 -14.00 9.24
C ASN A 64 12.83 -15.19 9.87
N THR A 65 13.29 -16.41 9.55
CA THR A 65 12.66 -17.66 10.02
C THR A 65 12.96 -18.01 11.47
N GLY A 66 13.94 -17.35 12.11
CA GLY A 66 14.33 -17.60 13.48
C GLY A 66 15.28 -18.79 13.70
N ILE A 67 15.70 -19.51 12.66
CA ILE A 67 16.55 -20.72 12.78
C ILE A 67 17.86 -20.44 13.54
N LYS A 68 18.47 -19.27 13.30
CA LYS A 68 19.72 -18.87 13.95
C LYS A 68 19.49 -18.18 15.30
N ASP A 69 18.36 -17.51 15.45
CA ASP A 69 18.02 -16.72 16.62
C ASP A 69 16.49 -16.61 16.72
N PRO A 70 15.86 -17.34 17.65
CA PRO A 70 14.41 -17.30 17.84
C PRO A 70 13.87 -15.90 18.09
N SER A 71 14.66 -14.99 18.69
CA SER A 71 14.25 -13.61 18.97
C SER A 71 14.02 -12.76 17.71
N ARG A 72 14.46 -13.25 16.54
CA ARG A 72 14.30 -12.59 15.24
C ARG A 72 13.18 -13.16 14.38
N THR A 73 12.51 -14.22 14.83
CA THR A 73 11.40 -14.85 14.10
C THR A 73 10.33 -13.83 13.68
N GLN A 74 9.84 -13.91 12.44
CA GLN A 74 8.86 -12.99 11.84
C GLN A 74 9.32 -11.55 11.60
N MET A 75 10.56 -11.18 11.96
CA MET A 75 11.06 -9.84 11.68
C MET A 75 11.29 -9.67 10.18
N ILE A 76 10.79 -8.57 9.63
CA ILE A 76 10.97 -8.22 8.21
C ILE A 76 12.41 -7.73 8.01
N GLU A 77 13.12 -8.37 7.10
CA GLU A 77 14.48 -8.00 6.70
C GLU A 77 14.46 -7.11 5.45
N LEU A 78 13.58 -7.43 4.49
CA LEU A 78 13.40 -6.66 3.26
C LEU A 78 11.91 -6.54 2.92
N TRP A 79 11.53 -5.39 2.37
CA TRP A 79 10.29 -5.24 1.62
C TRP A 79 10.63 -4.73 0.22
N ASN A 80 10.15 -5.45 -0.80
CA ASN A 80 10.49 -5.22 -2.21
C ASN A 80 12.01 -5.11 -2.46
N GLY A 81 12.79 -5.97 -1.79
CA GLY A 81 14.25 -6.02 -1.90
C GLY A 81 14.99 -4.86 -1.20
N ARG A 82 14.30 -4.01 -0.44
CA ARG A 82 14.88 -2.85 0.25
C ARG A 82 14.85 -3.02 1.77
N THR A 83 15.89 -2.53 2.43
CA THR A 83 15.99 -2.44 3.90
C THR A 83 15.46 -1.12 4.46
N THR A 84 15.19 -0.14 3.60
CA THR A 84 14.67 1.19 3.96
C THR A 84 13.68 1.70 2.91
N LEU A 85 12.79 2.58 3.34
CA LEU A 85 11.91 3.38 2.50
C LEU A 85 12.62 4.63 1.97
N ASP A 86 12.00 5.28 1.00
CA ASP A 86 12.42 6.57 0.41
C ASP A 86 11.30 7.62 0.44
N VAL A 87 10.23 7.37 1.21
CA VAL A 87 9.01 8.19 1.22
C VAL A 87 9.03 9.31 2.26
N TRP A 88 9.76 9.14 3.35
CA TRP A 88 9.83 10.13 4.41
C TRP A 88 10.98 11.10 4.18
N ASN A 89 10.71 12.39 4.39
CA ASN A 89 11.69 13.46 4.20
C ASN A 89 12.99 13.17 4.96
N ASN A 90 14.12 13.33 4.28
CA ASN A 90 15.43 13.28 4.88
C ASN A 90 15.62 14.40 5.90
N ARG A 91 16.60 14.23 6.79
CA ARG A 91 16.98 15.27 7.73
C ARG A 91 17.59 16.45 6.96
N SER A 92 17.51 17.66 7.53
CA SER A 92 18.06 18.89 6.92
C SER A 92 19.56 18.80 6.59
N SER A 93 20.29 17.88 7.21
CA SER A 93 21.70 17.60 6.93
C SER A 93 21.93 16.72 5.69
N GLY A 94 20.89 16.32 4.96
CA GLY A 94 20.95 15.39 3.83
C GLY A 94 21.00 13.90 4.20
N LEU A 95 21.04 13.56 5.50
CA LEU A 95 21.05 12.18 5.98
C LEU A 95 19.64 11.56 5.93
N SER A 96 19.58 10.26 5.62
CA SER A 96 18.31 9.52 5.58
C SER A 96 17.59 9.56 6.93
N SER A 97 16.27 9.78 6.88
CA SER A 97 15.44 9.83 8.07
C SER A 97 15.28 8.46 8.73
N SER A 98 15.27 8.43 10.06
CA SER A 98 14.91 7.23 10.81
C SER A 98 13.47 6.78 10.57
N CYS A 99 12.60 7.65 10.05
CA CYS A 99 11.24 7.29 9.62
C CYS A 99 11.22 6.36 8.41
N ASN A 100 12.31 6.32 7.63
CA ASN A 100 12.44 5.40 6.49
C ASN A 100 12.86 3.98 6.90
N LYS A 101 12.95 3.66 8.19
CA LYS A 101 13.31 2.31 8.62
C LYS A 101 12.14 1.35 8.37
N ILE A 102 12.44 0.24 7.69
CA ILE A 102 11.59 -0.94 7.69
C ILE A 102 11.98 -1.74 8.93
N HIS A 103 11.10 -1.82 9.92
CA HIS A 103 11.41 -2.45 11.20
C HIS A 103 10.15 -3.02 11.85
N GLY A 104 10.25 -4.23 12.39
CA GLY A 104 9.14 -4.93 13.01
C GLY A 104 8.72 -6.18 12.24
N THR A 105 7.58 -6.73 12.66
CA THR A 105 6.89 -7.81 11.94
C THR A 105 5.76 -7.23 11.09
N ASP A 106 5.08 -8.07 10.32
CA ASP A 106 3.85 -7.72 9.59
C ASP A 106 2.60 -7.67 10.51
N GLY A 107 2.77 -7.90 11.81
CA GLY A 107 1.70 -7.95 12.79
C GLY A 107 0.93 -9.29 12.84
N SER A 108 1.22 -10.25 11.95
CA SER A 108 0.60 -11.58 11.98
C SER A 108 1.20 -12.49 13.06
N GLY A 109 2.44 -12.20 13.46
CA GLY A 109 3.15 -12.90 14.51
C GLY A 109 4.30 -12.07 15.08
N TYR A 110 4.87 -12.56 16.17
CA TYR A 110 5.96 -11.90 16.89
C TYR A 110 6.98 -12.93 17.40
N PRO A 111 8.24 -12.50 17.63
CA PRO A 111 9.22 -13.32 18.33
C PRO A 111 8.70 -13.90 19.66
N PRO A 112 9.00 -15.18 19.96
CA PRO A 112 8.59 -15.89 21.18
C PRO A 112 9.41 -15.46 22.42
N PHE A 113 9.06 -16.03 23.59
CA PHE A 113 9.79 -15.91 24.87
C PHE A 113 9.97 -14.48 25.41
N ARG A 114 9.03 -13.59 25.10
CA ARG A 114 9.01 -12.22 25.60
C ARG A 114 8.78 -12.19 27.11
N THR A 115 9.46 -11.28 27.80
CA THR A 115 9.36 -11.14 29.26
C THR A 115 8.97 -9.71 29.66
N GLY A 116 7.96 -9.57 30.51
CA GLY A 116 7.49 -8.27 30.98
C GLY A 116 6.87 -7.41 29.88
N VAL A 117 7.13 -6.10 29.90
CA VAL A 117 6.59 -5.13 28.94
C VAL A 117 7.63 -4.84 27.86
N GLU A 118 7.44 -5.43 26.68
CA GLU A 118 8.30 -5.22 25.52
C GLU A 118 7.56 -4.45 24.42
N ARG A 119 8.30 -3.59 23.68
CA ARG A 119 7.73 -2.89 22.53
C ARG A 119 7.54 -3.84 21.36
N MET A 120 6.34 -3.86 20.80
CA MET A 120 6.04 -4.51 19.52
C MET A 120 6.06 -3.46 18.42
N THR A 121 6.87 -3.69 17.38
CA THR A 121 6.90 -2.83 16.20
C THR A 121 6.26 -3.58 15.05
N ILE A 122 5.36 -2.90 14.36
CA ILE A 122 4.71 -3.40 13.14
C ILE A 122 5.18 -2.51 12.00
N PHE A 123 5.56 -3.14 10.89
CA PHE A 123 5.72 -2.46 9.62
C PHE A 123 4.46 -2.73 8.78
N SER A 124 3.68 -1.68 8.53
CA SER A 124 2.46 -1.73 7.72
C SER A 124 2.70 -1.00 6.40
N THR A 125 2.48 -1.71 5.30
CA THR A 125 2.59 -1.19 3.93
C THR A 125 1.33 -0.49 3.46
#